data_AF-A0A0J8V7I9-F1
#
_entry.id   AF-A0A0J8V7I9-F1
#
_cell.length_a   1.000
_cell.length_b   1.000
_cell.length_c   1.000
_cell.angle_alpha   90.00
_cell.angle_beta   90.00
_cell.angle_gamma   90.00
#
_symmetry.space_group_name_H-M   'P 1'
#
loop_
_entity.id
_entity.type
_entity.pdbx_description
1 polymer ?
#
loop_
_entity_poly.entity_id
_entity_poly.type
_entity_poly.pdbx_seq_one_letter_code
_entity_poly.pdbx_strand_id
1 'polypeptide(L)'
;MLSKMRKDNEYRITIEEVSADQTAAKTLQFTYQDREDVFNVVEKLKQGSGLDENVATKVGVALRLLGPVMMQNRKHPLLSDFMPHFKQFMHHLKSTVKATVKQ
;
A
#
# COMPACT_ATOMS: atom_id res chain seq x y z
N MET A 1 0.64 28.64 17.30
CA MET A 1 -0.25 27.75 16.52
C MET A 1 0.37 26.36 16.49
N LEU A 2 -0.15 25.42 17.27
CA LEU A 2 0.28 24.02 17.20
C LEU A 2 -0.31 23.43 15.91
N SER A 3 0.55 23.27 14.89
CA SER A 3 0.26 22.44 13.73
C SER A 3 -0.28 21.11 14.23
N LYS A 4 -1.54 20.78 13.90
CA LYS A 4 -2.15 19.48 14.19
C LYS A 4 -1.38 18.45 13.37
N MET A 5 -0.24 17.98 13.89
CA MET A 5 0.53 16.91 13.28
C MET A 5 -0.40 15.71 13.23
N ARG A 6 -0.87 15.39 12.02
CA ARG A 6 -1.72 14.23 11.80
C ARG A 6 -0.87 13.03 12.21
N LYS A 7 -1.28 12.33 13.26
CA LYS A 7 -0.55 11.17 13.78
C LYS A 7 -0.58 10.10 12.69
N ASP A 8 0.60 9.65 12.28
CA ASP A 8 0.72 8.53 11.34
C ASP A 8 0.17 7.27 12.00
N ASN A 9 -0.53 6.45 11.22
CA ASN A 9 -0.95 5.11 11.63
C ASN A 9 0.28 4.22 11.75
N GLU A 10 0.32 3.37 12.78
CA GLU A 10 1.40 2.44 13.01
C GLU A 10 0.90 1.01 12.83
N TYR A 11 1.61 0.24 12.00
CA TYR A 11 1.28 -1.12 11.66
C TYR A 11 2.48 -2.03 11.95
N ARG A 12 2.20 -3.27 12.34
CA ARG A 12 3.18 -4.35 12.34
C ARG A 12 2.87 -5.26 11.16
N ILE A 13 3.85 -5.44 10.28
CA ILE A 13 3.75 -6.36 9.15
C ILE A 13 4.49 -7.63 9.51
N THR A 14 3.84 -8.76 9.34
CA THR A 14 4.41 -10.09 9.52
C THR A 14 4.16 -10.90 8.25
N ILE A 15 5.21 -11.51 7.71
CA ILE A 15 5.14 -12.49 6.62
C ILE A 15 5.60 -13.81 7.20
N GLU A 16 4.74 -14.83 7.11
CA GLU A 16 5.02 -16.18 7.59
C GLU A 16 5.03 -17.12 6.40
N GLU A 17 6.07 -17.93 6.29
CA GLU A 17 6.15 -19.00 5.31
C GLU A 17 5.15 -20.10 5.67
N VAL A 18 4.27 -20.44 4.73
CA VAL A 18 3.31 -21.53 4.87
C VAL A 18 3.87 -22.74 4.14
N SER A 19 4.72 -23.52 4.79
CA SER A 19 5.24 -24.80 4.27
C SER A 19 4.38 -25.98 4.74
N ALA A 20 4.25 -27.00 3.88
CA ALA A 20 3.64 -28.27 4.26
C ALA A 20 4.55 -29.10 5.21
N ASP A 21 5.87 -28.90 5.10
CA ASP A 21 6.85 -29.54 5.97
C ASP A 21 7.08 -28.71 7.25
N GLN A 22 7.01 -29.39 8.39
CA GLN A 22 7.03 -28.83 9.76
C GLN A 22 8.40 -28.30 10.21
N THR A 23 9.38 -28.18 9.31
CA THR A 23 10.69 -27.64 9.64
C THR A 23 10.64 -26.11 9.66
N ALA A 24 10.48 -25.56 10.86
CA ALA A 24 10.64 -24.14 11.23
C ALA A 24 10.29 -23.13 10.13
N ALA A 25 8.98 -22.84 9.99
CA ALA A 25 8.48 -21.77 9.13
C ALA A 25 9.24 -20.45 9.38
N LYS A 26 9.72 -19.83 8.30
CA LYS A 26 10.42 -18.54 8.39
C LYS A 26 9.42 -17.41 8.59
N THR A 27 9.81 -16.44 9.41
CA THR A 27 9.04 -15.21 9.65
C THR A 27 9.88 -13.98 9.36
N LEU A 28 9.30 -13.00 8.65
CA LEU A 28 9.81 -11.64 8.53
C LEU A 28 8.84 -10.70 9.24
N GLN A 29 9.36 -9.80 10.09
CA GLN A 29 8.54 -8.84 10.81
C GLN A 29 9.18 -7.44 10.80
N PHE A 30 8.37 -6.42 10.57
CA PHE A 30 8.79 -5.02 10.70
C PHE A 30 7.62 -4.10 11.09
N THR A 31 7.94 -2.94 11.66
CA THR A 31 6.98 -1.87 11.91
C THR A 31 6.95 -0.90 10.73
N TYR A 32 5.77 -0.41 10.40
CA TYR A 32 5.54 0.48 9.27
C TYR A 32 4.60 1.62 9.67
N GLN A 33 5.02 2.85 9.39
CA GLN A 33 4.21 4.05 9.63
C GLN A 33 3.62 4.59 8.34
N ASP A 34 2.33 4.92 8.38
CA ASP A 34 1.59 5.37 7.21
C ASP A 34 0.63 6.53 7.55
N ARG A 35 0.58 7.54 6.69
CA ARG A 35 -0.37 8.67 6.79
C ARG A 35 -1.80 8.29 6.42
N GLU A 36 -1.95 7.24 5.61
CA GLU A 36 -3.22 6.71 5.14
C GLU A 36 -3.60 5.48 5.95
N ASP A 37 -4.91 5.25 6.06
CA ASP A 37 -5.43 4.04 6.67
C ASP A 37 -5.43 2.90 5.63
N VAL A 38 -4.56 1.90 5.83
CA VAL A 38 -4.41 0.76 4.91
C VAL A 38 -5.71 -0.04 4.75
N PHE A 39 -6.52 -0.15 5.80
CA PHE A 39 -7.78 -0.90 5.75
C PHE A 39 -8.79 -0.18 4.87
N ASN A 40 -8.95 1.13 5.09
CA ASN A 40 -9.83 1.96 4.25
C ASN A 40 -9.38 1.98 2.78
N VAL A 41 -8.06 1.96 2.52
CA VAL A 41 -7.53 1.87 1.16
C VAL A 41 -7.89 0.54 0.50
N VAL A 42 -7.71 -0.58 1.22
CA VAL A 42 -8.09 -1.91 0.73
C VAL A 42 -9.59 -2.00 0.45
N GLU A 43 -10.44 -1.52 1.36
CA GLU A 43 -11.89 -1.56 1.18
C GLU A 43 -12.34 -0.75 -0.04
N LYS A 44 -11.80 0.45 -0.23
CA LYS A 44 -12.08 1.25 -1.43
C LYS A 44 -11.62 0.56 -2.71
N LEU A 45 -10.50 -0.15 -2.68
CA LEU A 45 -10.04 -0.91 -3.85
C LEU A 45 -10.97 -2.08 -4.16
N LYS A 46 -11.41 -2.85 -3.16
CA LYS A 46 -12.40 -3.91 -3.36
C LYS A 46 -13.68 -3.39 -4.02
N GLN A 47 -14.15 -2.22 -3.58
CA GLN A 47 -15.38 -1.61 -4.10
C GLN A 47 -15.22 -1.00 -5.50
N GLY A 48 -14.10 -0.33 -5.76
CA GLY A 48 -14.00 0.60 -6.90
C GLY A 48 -12.94 0.28 -7.93
N SER A 49 -12.12 -0.76 -7.75
CA SER A 49 -11.03 -1.07 -8.70
C SER A 49 -11.44 -2.01 -9.83
N GLY A 50 -12.53 -2.77 -9.68
CA GLY A 50 -12.91 -3.85 -10.59
C GLY A 50 -12.07 -5.13 -10.48
N LEU A 51 -11.16 -5.20 -9.48
CA LEU A 51 -10.40 -6.40 -9.15
C LEU A 51 -11.22 -7.32 -8.22
N ASP A 52 -10.94 -8.62 -8.24
CA ASP A 52 -11.45 -9.52 -7.21
C ASP A 52 -10.91 -9.12 -5.82
N GLU A 53 -11.63 -9.48 -4.77
CA GLU A 53 -11.32 -9.02 -3.41
C GLU A 53 -9.93 -9.42 -2.92
N ASN A 54 -9.44 -10.60 -3.31
CA ASN A 54 -8.14 -11.10 -2.89
C ASN A 54 -7.02 -10.30 -3.57
N VAL A 55 -7.15 -10.07 -4.87
CA VAL A 55 -6.22 -9.25 -5.66
C VAL A 55 -6.28 -7.79 -5.21
N ALA A 56 -7.46 -7.22 -4.98
CA ALA A 56 -7.62 -5.86 -4.47
C ALA A 56 -6.92 -5.67 -3.12
N THR A 57 -7.03 -6.65 -2.23
CA THR A 57 -6.33 -6.66 -0.93
C THR A 57 -4.80 -6.65 -1.12
N LYS A 58 -4.27 -7.55 -1.95
CA LYS A 58 -2.83 -7.63 -2.25
C LYS A 58 -2.31 -6.32 -2.84
N VAL A 59 -3.03 -5.76 -3.83
CA VAL A 59 -2.66 -4.49 -4.48
C VAL A 59 -2.70 -3.35 -3.48
N GLY A 60 -3.75 -3.23 -2.66
CA GLY A 60 -3.87 -2.18 -1.66
C GLY A 60 -2.72 -2.18 -0.66
N VAL A 61 -2.38 -3.35 -0.12
CA VAL A 61 -1.25 -3.50 0.81
C VAL A 61 0.08 -3.19 0.12
N ALA A 62 0.33 -3.75 -1.08
CA ALA A 62 1.57 -3.54 -1.81
C ALA A 62 1.80 -2.06 -2.17
N LEU A 63 0.76 -1.36 -2.62
CA LEU A 63 0.85 0.06 -2.95
C LEU A 63 1.05 0.94 -1.72
N ARG A 64 0.51 0.54 -0.56
CA ARG A 64 0.78 1.24 0.69
C ARG A 64 2.20 1.04 1.17
N LEU A 65 2.75 -0.18 1.10
CA LEU A 65 4.14 -0.42 1.47
C LEU A 65 5.13 0.27 0.51
N LEU A 66 4.91 0.17 -0.81
CA LEU A 66 5.83 0.70 -1.81
C LEU A 66 5.71 2.22 -1.99
N GLY A 67 4.50 2.78 -1.95
CA GLY A 67 4.25 4.19 -2.30
C GLY A 67 5.08 5.20 -1.50
N PRO A 68 5.09 5.15 -0.16
CA PRO A 68 5.91 6.05 0.66
C PRO A 68 7.40 5.80 0.52
N VAL A 69 7.85 4.55 0.35
CA VAL A 69 9.25 4.23 0.06
C VAL A 69 9.69 4.93 -1.23
N MET A 70 8.87 4.85 -2.27
CA MET A 70 9.06 5.57 -3.54
C MET A 70 9.15 7.08 -3.28
N MET A 71 8.21 7.68 -2.52
CA MET A 71 8.21 9.12 -2.28
C MET A 71 9.42 9.62 -1.49
N GLN A 72 9.84 8.88 -0.46
CA GLN A 72 10.99 9.19 0.38
C GLN A 72 12.30 9.07 -0.40
N ASN A 73 12.41 8.04 -1.25
CA ASN A 73 13.61 7.72 -2.02
C ASN A 73 13.50 8.16 -3.49
N ARG A 74 12.69 9.18 -3.79
CA ARG A 74 12.34 9.57 -5.18
C ARG A 74 13.52 10.01 -6.06
N LYS A 75 14.68 10.31 -5.46
CA LYS A 75 15.92 10.68 -6.16
C LYS A 75 16.88 9.49 -6.30
N HIS A 76 16.54 8.33 -5.74
CA HIS A 76 17.38 7.14 -5.82
C HIS A 76 17.44 6.67 -7.28
N PRO A 77 18.62 6.38 -7.85
CA PRO A 77 18.78 6.05 -9.27
C PRO A 77 17.89 4.89 -9.75
N LEU A 78 17.70 3.86 -8.92
CA LEU A 78 16.82 2.73 -9.25
C LEU A 78 15.32 3.09 -9.29
N LEU A 79 14.91 4.19 -8.66
CA LEU A 79 13.49 4.56 -8.51
C LEU A 79 13.12 5.79 -9.34
N SER A 80 14.10 6.64 -9.70
CA SER A 80 13.88 7.91 -10.38
C SER A 80 13.16 7.74 -11.71
N ASP A 81 13.52 6.70 -12.46
CA ASP A 81 13.02 6.49 -13.82
C ASP A 81 11.62 5.86 -13.79
N PHE A 82 11.33 5.05 -12.75
CA PHE A 82 10.01 4.47 -12.55
C PHE A 82 9.00 5.44 -11.91
N MET A 83 9.49 6.43 -11.16
CA MET A 83 8.66 7.37 -10.39
C MET A 83 7.54 8.07 -11.20
N PRO A 84 7.79 8.61 -12.41
CA PRO A 84 6.75 9.29 -13.18
C PRO A 84 5.62 8.33 -13.57
N HIS A 85 5.96 7.10 -13.97
CA HIS A 85 4.99 6.06 -14.33
C HIS A 85 4.19 5.59 -13.12
N PHE A 86 4.86 5.40 -11.97
CA PHE A 86 4.18 5.07 -10.72
C PHE A 86 3.17 6.15 -10.33
N LYS A 87 3.52 7.44 -10.46
CA LYS A 87 2.59 8.55 -10.19
C LYS A 87 1.39 8.54 -11.15
N GLN A 88 1.62 8.32 -12.44
CA GLN A 88 0.55 8.24 -13.43
C GLN A 88 -0.42 7.10 -13.11
N PHE A 89 0.11 5.91 -12.81
CA PHE A 89 -0.67 4.76 -12.37
C PHE A 89 -1.51 5.09 -11.11
N MET A 90 -0.89 5.64 -10.07
CA MET A 90 -1.60 5.99 -8.83
C MET A 90 -2.68 7.05 -9.05
N HIS A 91 -2.47 7.98 -9.98
CA HIS A 91 -3.49 8.97 -10.33
C HIS A 91 -4.68 8.31 -11.01
N HIS A 92 -4.44 7.47 -12.01
CA HIS A 92 -5.49 6.74 -12.71
C HIS A 92 -6.29 5.85 -11.75
N LEU A 93 -5.61 5.03 -10.93
CA LEU A 93 -6.23 4.16 -9.94
C LEU A 93 -7.17 4.92 -8.99
N LYS A 94 -6.68 6.03 -8.42
CA LYS A 94 -7.48 6.84 -7.48
C LYS A 94 -8.69 7.46 -8.16
N SER A 95 -8.56 7.92 -9.41
CA SER A 95 -9.65 8.49 -10.18
C SER A 95 -10.72 7.45 -10.49
N THR A 96 -10.31 6.24 -10.92
CA THR A 96 -11.23 5.11 -11.16
C THR A 96 -12.00 4.73 -9.90
N VAL A 97 -11.29 4.46 -8.80
CA VAL A 97 -11.91 4.08 -7.52
C VAL A 97 -12.88 5.16 -7.02
N LYS A 98 -12.49 6.44 -7.11
CA LYS A 98 -13.35 7.56 -6.69
C LYS A 98 -14.61 7.69 -7.55
N ALA A 99 -14.51 7.43 -8.85
CA ALA A 99 -15.67 7.50 -9.75
C ALA A 99 -16.68 6.40 -9.42
N THR A 100 -16.19 5.18 -9.13
CA THR A 100 -17.05 4.02 -8.83
C THR A 100 -17.65 4.08 -7.43
N VAL A 101 -16.89 4.45 -6.39
CA VAL A 101 -17.38 4.50 -4.99
C VAL A 101 -18.34 5.67 -4.72
N LYS A 102 -18.38 6.67 -5.61
CA LYS A 102 -19.33 7.80 -5.50
C LYS A 102 -20.68 7.54 -6.17
N GLN A 103 -20.83 6.42 -6.88
CA GLN A 103 -22.12 5.91 -7.35
C GLN A 103 -22.70 5.00 -6.28
#